data_AF-A0A0N4YAZ1-F1
#
_entry.id   AF-A0A0N4YAZ1-F1
#
_cell.length_a   1.000
_cell.length_b   1.000
_cell.length_c   1.000
_cell.angle_alpha   90.00
_cell.angle_beta   90.00
_cell.angle_gamma   90.00
#
_symmetry.space_group_name_H-M   'P 1'
#
loop_
_entity.id
_entity.type
_entity.pdbx_description
1 polymer ?
#
loop_
_entity_poly.entity_id
_entity_poly.type
_entity_poly.pdbx_seq_one_letter_code
_entity_poly.pdbx_strand_id
1 'polypeptide(L)'
;MLSRLPVSYSRYIDNCFIICSSMEEMDVCFDIIGRQSEHIKSTQETPKDGWLPFLNVQIQLKGANKITKWYRKPSSKNILVHSKSAHPAWTKAAVIGNMFRPARAVSTGEKEREESLTLAQEIAAKNGYTISDCQRKHISKTFPAPLQMIRSLSPFL
;
A
#
# COMPACT_ATOMS: atom_id res chain seq x y z
N MET A 1 15.71 15.63 22.39
CA MET A 1 16.58 14.70 21.63
C MET A 1 15.94 13.32 21.71
N LEU A 2 15.86 12.56 20.62
CA LEU A 2 15.33 11.18 20.67
C LEU A 2 16.25 10.32 21.56
N SER A 3 15.68 9.69 22.59
CA SER A 3 16.41 8.79 23.50
C SER A 3 16.81 7.48 22.81
N ARG A 4 16.06 7.06 21.78
CA ARG A 4 16.33 5.88 20.94
C ARG A 4 16.00 6.20 19.48
N LEU A 5 16.74 5.58 18.55
CA LEU A 5 16.44 5.68 17.12
C LEU A 5 15.11 4.96 16.79
N PRO A 6 14.36 5.42 15.78
CA PRO A 6 13.18 4.70 15.30
C PRO A 6 13.54 3.25 14.96
N VAL A 7 12.65 2.33 15.31
CA VAL A 7 12.78 0.89 15.01
C VAL A 7 12.83 0.67 13.50
N SER A 8 12.04 1.44 12.75
CA SER A 8 12.14 1.46 11.30
C SER A 8 11.78 2.82 10.74
N TYR A 9 12.38 3.14 9.60
CA TYR A 9 12.10 4.33 8.82
C TYR A 9 12.05 3.97 7.34
N SER A 10 11.01 4.42 6.65
CA SER A 10 10.87 4.27 5.20
C SER A 10 10.22 5.50 4.62
N ARG A 11 10.68 5.94 3.44
CA ARG A 11 10.16 7.14 2.78
C ARG A 11 9.89 6.87 1.31
N TYR A 12 8.67 7.19 0.87
CA TYR A 12 8.29 7.25 -0.54
C TYR A 12 7.92 8.68 -0.93
N ILE A 13 8.85 9.36 -1.61
CA ILE A 13 8.73 10.78 -1.98
C ILE A 13 8.39 11.60 -0.72
N ASP A 14 7.16 12.11 -0.61
CA ASP A 14 6.71 12.93 0.52
C ASP A 14 6.09 12.11 1.66
N ASN A 15 5.82 10.82 1.47
CA ASN A 15 5.19 9.96 2.48
C ASN A 15 6.24 9.24 3.30
N CYS A 16 6.26 9.48 4.61
CA CYS A 16 7.13 8.78 5.55
C CYS A 16 6.34 7.74 6.34
N PHE A 17 6.96 6.60 6.60
CA PHE A 17 6.50 5.55 7.48
C PHE A 17 7.55 5.34 8.56
N ILE A 18 7.16 5.53 9.81
CA ILE A 18 8.07 5.50 10.96
C ILE A 18 7.45 4.59 12.02
N ILE A 19 8.25 3.68 12.56
CA ILE A 19 7.87 2.86 13.72
C ILE A 19 8.81 3.21 14.87
N CYS A 20 8.22 3.60 16.01
CA CYS A 20 8.92 3.87 17.26
C CYS A 20 8.60 2.79 18.30
N SER A 21 9.40 2.70 19.36
CA SER A 21 9.22 1.68 20.40
C SER A 21 8.06 2.02 21.35
N SER A 22 7.78 3.32 21.53
CA SER A 22 6.66 3.83 22.32
C SER A 22 5.96 4.99 21.62
N MET A 23 4.75 5.32 22.10
CA MET A 23 3.99 6.48 21.65
C MET A 23 4.71 7.79 22.00
N GLU A 24 5.34 7.85 23.17
CA GLU A 24 6.13 9.02 23.61
C GLU A 24 7.32 9.29 22.67
N GLU A 25 8.03 8.25 22.25
CA GLU A 25 9.11 8.38 21.25
C GLU A 25 8.57 8.83 19.89
N MET A 26 7.36 8.38 19.53
CA MET A 26 6.69 8.80 18.29
C MET A 26 6.34 10.29 18.33
N ASP A 27 5.81 10.79 19.44
CA ASP A 27 5.46 12.20 19.61
C ASP A 27 6.71 13.10 19.56
N VAL A 28 7.79 12.69 20.22
CA VAL A 28 9.08 13.38 20.15
C VAL A 28 9.64 13.37 18.72
N CYS A 29 9.53 12.23 18.01
CA CYS A 29 9.96 12.15 16.61
C CYS A 29 9.15 13.10 15.72
N PHE A 30 7.83 13.14 15.91
CA PHE A 30 6.94 14.01 15.15
C PHE A 30 7.24 15.50 15.41
N ASP A 31 7.47 15.88 16.66
CA ASP A 31 7.86 17.24 17.05
C ASP A 31 9.21 17.64 16.43
N ILE A 32 10.21 16.76 16.45
CA ILE A 32 11.51 17.01 15.80
C ILE A 32 11.35 17.24 14.30
N ILE A 33 10.53 16.44 13.62
CA ILE A 33 10.26 16.56 12.18
C ILE A 33 9.53 17.89 11.90
N GLY A 34 8.53 18.23 12.70
CA GLY A 34 7.76 19.46 12.56
C GLY A 34 8.60 20.74 12.76
N ARG A 35 9.62 20.69 13.62
CA ARG A 35 10.51 21.84 13.88
C ARG A 35 11.56 22.09 12.79
N GLN A 36 11.77 21.15 11.85
CA GLN A 36 12.79 21.32 10.81
C GLN A 36 12.47 22.47 9.85
N SER A 37 11.20 22.84 9.68
CA SER A 37 10.81 23.92 8.79
C SER A 37 9.49 24.54 9.22
N GLU A 38 9.46 25.86 9.37
CA GLU A 38 8.24 26.64 9.63
C GLU A 38 7.25 26.59 8.44
N HIS A 39 7.74 26.22 7.26
CA HIS A 39 6.96 26.20 6.02
C HIS A 39 6.36 24.82 5.69
N ILE A 40 6.83 23.75 6.34
CA ILE A 40 6.41 22.37 6.07
C ILE A 40 5.67 21.81 7.29
N LYS A 41 4.35 21.71 7.17
CA LYS A 41 3.51 21.09 8.20
C LYS A 41 3.41 19.59 7.93
N SER A 42 4.04 18.79 8.78
CA SER A 42 3.86 17.34 8.76
C SER A 42 2.51 16.97 9.37
N THR A 43 1.86 15.96 8.80
CA THR A 43 0.64 15.38 9.35
C THR A 43 0.90 13.93 9.71
N GLN A 44 0.32 13.49 10.81
CA GLN A 44 0.39 12.11 11.27
C GLN A 44 -0.96 11.44 11.02
N GLU A 45 -0.94 10.25 10.43
CA GLU A 45 -2.13 9.40 10.37
C GLU A 45 -2.12 8.44 11.56
N THR A 46 -3.22 8.42 12.32
CA THR A 46 -3.43 7.47 13.42
C THR A 46 -4.08 6.20 12.88
N PRO A 47 -3.66 5.00 13.34
CA PRO A 47 -4.33 3.76 12.96
C PRO A 47 -5.83 3.79 13.30
N LYS A 48 -6.68 3.39 12.35
CA LYS A 48 -8.12 3.21 12.55
C LYS A 48 -8.42 1.72 12.61
N ASP A 49 -9.07 1.26 13.68
CA ASP A 49 -9.31 -0.17 13.94
C ASP A 49 -8.02 -1.01 13.89
N GLY A 50 -6.90 -0.41 14.31
CA GLY A 50 -5.57 -1.01 14.25
C GLY A 50 -4.94 -1.08 12.85
N TRP A 51 -5.58 -0.50 11.83
CA TRP A 51 -5.05 -0.42 10.46
C TRP A 51 -4.53 0.98 10.15
N LEU A 52 -3.30 1.05 9.67
CA LEU A 52 -2.68 2.26 9.17
C LEU A 52 -2.50 2.14 7.64
N PRO A 53 -3.14 3.00 6.84
CA PRO A 53 -2.91 3.01 5.41
C PRO A 53 -1.55 3.66 5.08
N PHE A 54 -0.78 3.01 4.21
CA PHE A 54 0.46 3.53 3.65
C PHE A 54 0.52 3.19 2.15
N LEU A 55 0.48 4.21 1.29
CA LEU A 55 0.37 4.06 -0.17
C LEU A 55 -0.84 3.20 -0.58
N ASN A 56 -0.61 2.06 -1.23
CA ASN A 56 -1.63 1.10 -1.69
C ASN A 56 -1.77 -0.09 -0.73
N VAL A 57 -1.39 0.07 0.53
CA VAL A 57 -1.34 -1.00 1.54
C VAL A 57 -1.97 -0.51 2.83
N GLN A 58 -2.61 -1.42 3.54
CA GLN A 58 -2.98 -1.24 4.93
C GLN A 58 -2.14 -2.18 5.77
N ILE A 59 -1.59 -1.65 6.86
CA ILE A 59 -0.68 -2.35 7.76
C ILE A 59 -1.34 -2.40 9.14
N GLN A 60 -1.40 -3.58 9.74
CA GLN A 60 -1.83 -3.80 11.12
C GLN A 60 -0.73 -4.55 11.87
N LEU A 61 -0.42 -4.09 13.08
CA LEU A 61 0.51 -4.76 13.98
C LEU A 61 -0.29 -5.66 14.93
N LYS A 62 0.01 -6.97 14.95
CA LYS A 62 -0.53 -7.96 15.88
C LYS A 62 0.62 -8.58 16.69
N GLY A 63 0.98 -7.93 17.79
CA GLY A 63 2.15 -8.31 18.58
C GLY A 63 3.42 -8.14 17.76
N ALA A 64 4.22 -9.22 17.64
CA ALA A 64 5.41 -9.25 16.79
C ALA A 64 5.11 -9.52 15.30
N ASN A 65 3.88 -9.88 14.95
CA ASN A 65 3.50 -10.17 13.57
C ASN A 65 2.83 -8.95 12.94
N LYS A 66 3.21 -8.63 11.71
CA LYS A 66 2.48 -7.65 10.90
C LYS A 66 1.55 -8.33 9.91
N ILE A 67 0.37 -7.79 9.76
CA ILE A 67 -0.58 -8.17 8.74
C ILE A 67 -0.70 -7.01 7.76
N THR A 68 -0.51 -7.33 6.49
CA THR A 68 -0.62 -6.39 5.39
C THR A 68 -1.75 -6.83 4.47
N LYS A 69 -2.49 -5.87 3.94
CA LYS A 69 -3.49 -6.10 2.89
C LYS A 69 -3.48 -4.99 1.87
N TRP A 70 -3.95 -5.29 0.67
CA TRP A 70 -4.03 -4.29 -0.38
C TRP A 70 -5.12 -3.27 -0.06
N TYR A 71 -4.80 -1.99 -0.26
CA TYR A 71 -5.67 -0.89 0.13
C TYR A 71 -5.90 0.09 -1.02
N ARG A 72 -7.14 0.59 -1.09
CA ARG A 72 -7.54 1.70 -1.93
C ARG A 72 -8.16 2.77 -1.05
N LYS A 73 -7.74 4.03 -1.25
CA LYS A 73 -8.33 5.16 -0.55
C LYS A 73 -9.85 5.22 -0.83
N PRO A 74 -10.71 5.43 0.18
CA PRO A 74 -12.16 5.52 -0.01
C PRO A 74 -12.57 6.61 -1.00
N SER A 75 -11.80 7.71 -1.07
CA SER A 75 -12.02 8.79 -2.03
C SER A 75 -11.61 8.45 -3.46
N SER A 76 -10.91 7.33 -3.69
CA SER A 76 -10.48 6.95 -5.03
C SER A 76 -11.67 6.43 -5.84
N LYS A 77 -11.85 6.99 -7.04
CA LYS A 77 -12.92 6.56 -7.97
C LYS A 77 -12.65 5.18 -8.59
N ASN A 78 -11.46 4.60 -8.36
CA ASN A 78 -11.02 3.32 -8.92
C ASN A 78 -11.22 3.21 -10.45
N ILE A 79 -11.02 4.33 -11.14
CA ILE A 79 -11.15 4.42 -12.60
C ILE A 79 -9.92 3.75 -13.22
N LEU A 80 -10.16 2.76 -14.07
CA LEU A 80 -9.17 2.11 -14.91
C LEU A 80 -9.47 2.42 -16.38
N VAL A 81 -8.55 2.06 -17.27
CA VAL A 81 -8.85 2.02 -18.70
C VAL A 81 -10.02 1.06 -18.91
N HIS A 82 -11.15 1.53 -19.42
CA HIS A 82 -12.35 0.69 -19.60
C HIS A 82 -12.11 -0.40 -20.65
N SER A 83 -12.73 -1.57 -20.50
CA SER A 83 -12.52 -2.73 -21.41
C SER A 83 -12.85 -2.42 -22.88
N LYS A 84 -13.92 -1.64 -23.11
CA LYS A 84 -14.39 -1.20 -24.44
C LYS A 84 -13.63 0.01 -25.02
N SER A 85 -12.62 0.53 -24.33
CA SER A 85 -11.84 1.65 -24.86
C SER A 85 -11.01 1.25 -26.08
N ALA A 86 -10.69 2.24 -26.93
CA ALA A 86 -9.86 2.09 -28.13
C ALA A 86 -8.36 1.88 -27.84
N HIS A 87 -8.01 1.52 -26.60
CA HIS A 87 -6.63 1.17 -26.25
C HIS A 87 -6.29 -0.26 -26.71
N PRO A 88 -5.02 -0.52 -27.06
CA PRO A 88 -4.56 -1.86 -27.41
C PRO A 88 -4.86 -2.88 -26.30
N ALA A 89 -5.13 -4.13 -26.71
CA ALA A 89 -5.46 -5.21 -25.78
C ALA A 89 -4.35 -5.44 -24.73
N TRP A 90 -3.08 -5.30 -25.12
CA TRP A 90 -1.94 -5.44 -24.20
C TRP A 90 -1.93 -4.38 -23.10
N THR A 91 -2.33 -3.14 -23.39
CA THR A 91 -2.39 -2.05 -22.40
C THR A 91 -3.47 -2.34 -21.37
N LYS A 92 -4.65 -2.77 -21.82
CA LYS A 92 -5.77 -3.16 -20.96
C LYS A 92 -5.41 -4.34 -20.05
N ALA A 93 -4.77 -5.37 -20.62
CA ALA A 93 -4.26 -6.50 -19.85
C ALA A 93 -3.18 -6.07 -18.83
N ALA A 94 -2.30 -5.15 -19.20
CA ALA A 94 -1.26 -4.63 -18.29
C ALA A 94 -1.85 -3.84 -17.12
N VAL A 95 -2.90 -3.03 -17.33
CA VAL A 95 -3.59 -2.30 -16.25
C VAL A 95 -4.17 -3.28 -15.23
N ILE A 96 -4.86 -4.32 -15.70
CA ILE A 96 -5.42 -5.38 -14.83
C ILE A 96 -4.31 -6.15 -14.12
N GLY A 97 -3.27 -6.57 -14.84
CA GLY A 97 -2.12 -7.25 -14.25
C GLY A 97 -1.42 -6.41 -13.17
N ASN A 98 -1.27 -5.11 -13.40
CA ASN A 98 -0.68 -4.16 -12.45
C ASN A 98 -1.55 -3.92 -11.21
N MET A 99 -2.84 -4.27 -11.26
CA MET A 99 -3.74 -4.20 -10.12
C MET A 99 -3.73 -5.50 -9.31
N PHE A 100 -3.90 -6.65 -9.97
CA PHE A 100 -3.97 -7.95 -9.29
C PHE A 100 -2.63 -8.39 -8.70
N ARG A 101 -1.52 -8.03 -9.37
CA ARG A 101 -0.18 -8.38 -8.90
C ARG A 101 0.14 -7.84 -7.50
N PRO A 102 0.00 -6.53 -7.21
CA PRO A 102 0.15 -6.04 -5.85
C PRO A 102 -0.91 -6.58 -4.90
N ALA A 103 -2.17 -6.70 -5.34
CA ALA A 103 -3.25 -7.24 -4.50
C ALA A 103 -2.90 -8.63 -3.94
N ARG A 104 -2.26 -9.47 -4.76
CA ARG A 104 -1.75 -10.77 -4.31
C ARG A 104 -0.45 -10.64 -3.54
N ALA A 105 0.52 -9.88 -4.02
CA ALA A 105 1.90 -9.91 -3.49
C ALA A 105 2.08 -9.19 -2.14
N VAL A 106 1.25 -8.19 -1.85
CA VAL A 106 1.32 -7.39 -0.62
C VAL A 106 0.66 -8.11 0.55
N SER A 107 -0.37 -8.91 0.31
CA SER A 107 -1.15 -9.53 1.38
C SER A 107 -0.38 -10.69 2.02
N THR A 108 -0.20 -10.59 3.33
CA THR A 108 0.56 -11.58 4.12
C THR A 108 -0.32 -12.75 4.56
N GLY A 109 -1.55 -12.48 5.04
CA GLY A 109 -2.51 -13.51 5.44
C GLY A 109 -3.42 -13.99 4.30
N GLU A 110 -3.99 -15.18 4.46
CA GLU A 110 -4.88 -15.80 3.46
C GLU A 110 -6.20 -15.05 3.35
N LYS A 111 -6.85 -14.77 4.50
CA LYS A 111 -8.09 -13.99 4.55
C LYS A 111 -7.92 -12.60 3.93
N GLU A 112 -6.82 -11.93 4.25
CA GLU A 112 -6.50 -10.59 3.76
C GLU A 112 -6.19 -10.60 2.26
N ARG A 113 -5.59 -11.69 1.76
CA ARG A 113 -5.38 -11.89 0.33
C ARG A 113 -6.72 -12.11 -0.38
N GLU A 114 -7.63 -12.88 0.18
CA GLU A 114 -8.97 -13.07 -0.38
C GLU A 114 -9.74 -11.74 -0.43
N GLU A 115 -9.79 -10.99 0.68
CA GLU A 115 -10.38 -9.63 0.72
C GLU A 115 -9.78 -8.72 -0.37
N SER A 116 -8.46 -8.75 -0.53
CA SER A 116 -7.75 -7.94 -1.52
C SER A 116 -8.10 -8.33 -2.96
N LEU A 117 -8.27 -9.63 -3.23
CA LEU A 117 -8.64 -10.15 -4.54
C LEU A 117 -10.09 -9.85 -4.88
N THR A 118 -11.00 -10.03 -3.92
CA THR A 118 -12.42 -9.66 -4.08
C THR A 118 -12.56 -8.18 -4.42
N LEU A 119 -11.85 -7.30 -3.69
CA LEU A 119 -11.83 -5.87 -4.01
C LEU A 119 -11.29 -5.59 -5.42
N ALA A 120 -10.22 -6.27 -5.83
CA ALA A 120 -9.66 -6.11 -7.19
C ALA A 120 -10.65 -6.59 -8.27
N GLN A 121 -11.38 -7.67 -8.01
CA GLN A 121 -12.42 -8.19 -8.91
C GLN A 121 -13.60 -7.22 -9.03
N GLU A 122 -14.06 -6.64 -7.92
CA GLU A 122 -15.12 -5.63 -7.94
C GLU A 122 -14.72 -4.40 -8.76
N ILE A 123 -13.49 -3.92 -8.59
CA ILE A 123 -12.96 -2.80 -9.37
C ILE A 123 -12.87 -3.17 -10.86
N ALA A 124 -12.39 -4.37 -11.18
CA ALA A 124 -12.32 -4.84 -12.57
C ALA A 124 -13.72 -4.91 -13.21
N ALA A 125 -14.70 -5.48 -12.49
CA ALA A 125 -16.08 -5.60 -12.95
C ALA A 125 -16.72 -4.22 -13.21
N LYS A 126 -16.51 -3.25 -12.31
CA LYS A 126 -16.97 -1.86 -12.49
C LYS A 126 -16.37 -1.18 -13.72
N ASN A 127 -15.20 -1.62 -14.19
CA ASN A 127 -14.52 -1.11 -15.39
C ASN A 127 -14.77 -1.99 -16.64
N GLY A 128 -15.73 -2.92 -16.57
CA GLY A 128 -16.20 -3.73 -17.70
C GLY A 128 -15.31 -4.93 -18.04
N TYR A 129 -14.42 -5.36 -17.13
CA TYR A 129 -13.57 -6.53 -17.32
C TYR A 129 -14.22 -7.81 -16.79
N THR A 130 -13.94 -8.93 -17.45
CA THR A 130 -14.43 -10.25 -17.05
C THR A 130 -13.36 -11.06 -16.32
N ILE A 131 -13.76 -12.06 -15.54
CA ILE A 131 -12.82 -12.89 -14.73
C ILE A 131 -11.77 -13.60 -15.61
N SER A 132 -12.12 -13.95 -16.85
CA SER A 132 -11.21 -14.56 -17.83
C SER A 132 -10.09 -13.61 -18.28
N ASP A 133 -10.33 -12.30 -18.31
CA ASP A 133 -9.30 -11.30 -18.64
C ASP A 133 -8.25 -11.15 -17.52
N CYS A 134 -8.64 -11.46 -16.28
CA CYS A 134 -7.81 -11.35 -15.09
C CYS A 134 -6.82 -12.52 -14.91
N GLN A 135 -6.96 -13.60 -15.70
CA GLN A 135 -6.19 -14.84 -15.59
C GLN A 135 -5.00 -14.96 -16.57
N ARG A 136 -4.72 -13.95 -17.41
CA ARG A 136 -3.64 -14.05 -18.41
C ARG A 136 -2.24 -14.10 -17.78
N LYS A 137 -1.46 -15.08 -18.26
CA LYS A 137 -0.17 -15.52 -17.73
C LYS A 137 0.92 -14.43 -17.72
N HIS A 138 1.76 -14.59 -16.70
CA HIS A 138 2.93 -13.83 -16.29
C HIS A 138 3.80 -13.27 -17.44
N ILE A 139 4.07 -11.97 -17.35
CA ILE A 139 5.35 -11.40 -17.80
C ILE A 139 6.12 -11.03 -16.52
N SER A 140 7.34 -11.55 -16.40
CA SER A 140 8.30 -11.23 -15.35
C SER A 140 8.72 -9.76 -15.46
N LYS A 141 7.86 -8.84 -15.01
CA LYS A 141 8.25 -7.45 -14.80
C LYS A 141 8.64 -7.25 -13.34
N THR A 142 9.73 -6.52 -13.13
CA THR A 142 10.18 -6.03 -11.83
C THR A 142 9.03 -5.26 -11.16
N PHE A 143 8.85 -5.42 -9.85
CA PHE A 143 7.84 -4.66 -9.13
C PHE A 143 8.17 -3.15 -9.22
N PRO A 144 7.20 -2.26 -9.43
CA PRO A 144 7.43 -0.83 -9.35
C PRO A 144 7.99 -0.46 -7.96
N ALA A 145 8.91 0.52 -7.92
CA ALA A 145 9.63 0.96 -6.72
C ALA A 145 8.80 1.06 -5.42
N PRO A 146 7.58 1.62 -5.40
CA PRO A 146 6.77 1.65 -4.17
C PRO A 146 6.43 0.25 -3.63
N LEU A 147 6.18 -0.72 -4.51
CA LEU A 147 5.92 -2.11 -4.11
C LEU A 147 7.18 -2.84 -3.63
N GLN A 148 8.36 -2.43 -4.10
CA GLN A 148 9.63 -2.95 -3.57
C GLN A 148 9.87 -2.49 -2.14
N MET A 149 9.57 -1.22 -1.83
CA MET A 149 9.65 -0.69 -0.46
C MET A 149 8.68 -1.41 0.48
N ILE A 150 7.44 -1.64 0.05
CA ILE A 150 6.46 -2.41 0.83
C ILE A 150 6.97 -3.84 1.09
N ARG A 151 7.64 -4.45 0.11
CA ARG A 151 8.28 -5.76 0.29
C ARG A 151 9.53 -5.71 1.16
N SER A 152 10.34 -4.66 1.11
CA SER A 152 11.50 -4.50 1.99
C SER A 152 11.07 -4.17 3.42
N LEU A 153 9.88 -3.61 3.62
CA LEU A 153 9.25 -3.55 4.92
C LEU A 153 8.83 -4.93 5.41
N SER A 154 8.77 -5.99 4.57
CA SER A 154 8.32 -7.34 4.93
C SER A 154 9.31 -8.19 5.75
N PRO A 155 10.64 -8.15 5.55
CA PRO A 155 11.58 -8.91 6.39
C PRO A 155 12.13 -8.16 7.61
N PHE A 156 11.95 -6.83 7.73
CA PHE A 156 12.54 -6.04 8.83
C PHE A 156 11.55 -5.63 9.94
N LEU A 157 10.32 -6.18 9.95
CA LEU A 157 9.27 -5.83 10.93
C LEU A 157 8.41 -7.01 11.37
#